data_AF-A0A1J3ETG0-F1
#
_entry.id   AF-A0A1J3ETG0-F1
#
_cell.length_a   1.000
_cell.length_b   1.000
_cell.length_c   1.000
_cell.angle_alpha   90.00
_cell.angle_beta   90.00
_cell.angle_gamma   90.00
#
_symmetry.space_group_name_H-M   'P 1'
#
loop_
_entity.id
_entity.type
_entity.pdbx_description
1 polymer ?
#
loop_
_entity_poly.entity_id
_entity_poly.type
_entity_poly.pdbx_seq_one_letter_code
_entity_poly.pdbx_strand_id
1 'polypeptide(L)'
;TPQTPRTRNRTRIGKSRDSNLGKPWSYHGLSPQGQQILHSLIEPSFDSAQLDPLLSQLFEPYKVNPTSSSSELLALLKGLGFHKRFDLALSAFDWLMKQKDYQ
;
A
#
# COMPACT_ATOMS: atom_id res chain seq x y z
N THR A 1 -5.85 0.64 -58.24
CA THR A 1 -5.22 1.53 -57.23
C THR A 1 -4.56 0.66 -56.17
N PRO A 2 -3.29 0.89 -55.80
CA PRO A 2 -2.58 0.04 -54.84
C PRO A 2 -3.14 0.25 -53.43
N GLN A 3 -3.42 -0.82 -52.69
CA GLN A 3 -3.81 -0.72 -51.28
C GLN A 3 -2.57 -0.50 -50.42
N THR A 4 -2.49 0.67 -49.79
CA THR A 4 -1.48 1.00 -48.79
C THR A 4 -1.69 0.15 -47.54
N PRO A 5 -0.65 -0.53 -47.00
CA PRO A 5 -0.79 -1.30 -45.78
C PRO A 5 -1.15 -0.38 -44.61
N ARG A 6 -2.31 -0.65 -43.99
CA ARG A 6 -2.84 0.10 -42.85
C ARG A 6 -1.97 -0.19 -41.62
N THR A 7 -1.06 0.72 -41.29
CA THR A 7 -0.25 0.67 -40.07
C THR A 7 -1.18 0.74 -38.85
N ARG A 8 -1.42 -0.41 -38.21
CA ARG A 8 -2.10 -0.44 -36.90
C ARG A 8 -1.14 0.16 -35.87
N ASN A 9 -1.42 1.38 -35.44
CA ASN A 9 -0.90 1.92 -34.19
C ASN A 9 -1.43 1.07 -33.03
N ARG A 10 -0.72 -0.03 -32.75
CA ARG A 10 -0.96 -0.81 -31.54
C ARG A 10 -0.47 0.06 -30.40
N THR A 11 -1.37 0.53 -29.54
CA THR A 11 -1.00 1.17 -28.29
C THR A 11 -0.12 0.17 -27.55
N ARG A 12 1.19 0.42 -27.53
CA ARG A 12 2.13 -0.43 -26.80
C ARG A 12 1.60 -0.44 -25.38
N ILE A 13 1.21 -1.61 -24.85
CA ILE A 13 0.82 -1.72 -23.44
C ILE A 13 2.02 -1.16 -22.67
N GLY A 14 1.84 0.05 -22.14
CA GLY A 14 2.92 0.81 -21.53
C GLY A 14 3.51 0.04 -20.36
N LYS A 15 4.76 0.33 -20.02
CA LYS A 15 5.37 -0.17 -18.78
C LYS A 15 4.44 0.19 -17.61
N SER A 16 4.12 -0.78 -16.75
CA SER A 16 3.31 -0.53 -15.56
C SER A 16 3.91 0.63 -14.76
N ARG A 17 3.05 1.54 -14.28
CA ARG A 17 3.45 2.62 -13.36
C ARG A 17 3.67 2.09 -11.94
N ASP A 18 3.29 0.85 -11.68
CA ASP A 18 3.55 0.20 -10.41
C ASP A 18 5.01 -0.23 -10.31
N SER A 19 5.75 0.41 -9.40
CA SER A 19 7.15 0.09 -9.09
C SER A 19 7.38 -1.33 -8.59
N ASN A 20 6.34 -2.02 -8.11
CA ASN A 20 6.42 -3.35 -7.50
C ASN A 20 5.81 -4.45 -8.41
N LEU A 21 5.28 -4.09 -9.59
CA LEU A 21 4.74 -5.08 -10.53
C LEU A 21 5.87 -5.79 -11.27
N GLY A 22 6.05 -7.08 -10.97
CA GLY A 22 7.12 -7.91 -11.54
C GLY A 22 8.53 -7.51 -11.07
N LYS A 23 8.64 -6.80 -9.94
CA LYS A 23 9.88 -6.29 -9.34
C LYS A 23 9.89 -6.55 -7.83
N PRO A 24 11.06 -6.53 -7.16
CA PRO A 24 11.12 -6.62 -5.70
C PRO A 24 10.33 -5.49 -5.03
N TRP A 25 9.89 -5.72 -3.79
CA TRP A 25 9.19 -4.70 -3.01
C TRP A 25 10.05 -3.44 -2.84
N SER A 26 9.45 -2.29 -3.15
CA SER A 26 9.99 -0.98 -2.83
C SER A 26 9.13 -0.30 -1.77
N TYR A 27 9.78 0.25 -0.75
CA TYR A 27 9.18 1.02 0.34
C TYR A 27 8.71 2.43 -0.08
N HIS A 28 8.51 2.68 -1.36
CA HIS A 28 8.06 3.98 -1.85
C HIS A 28 6.72 4.36 -1.20
N GLY A 29 6.68 5.53 -0.58
CA GLY A 29 5.47 6.07 0.06
C GLY A 29 5.30 5.66 1.52
N LEU A 30 6.28 4.94 2.09
CA LEU A 30 6.39 4.71 3.53
C LEU A 30 7.49 5.58 4.14
N SER A 31 7.15 6.29 5.21
CA SER A 31 8.07 6.90 6.16
C SER A 31 9.01 5.86 6.78
N PRO A 32 10.16 6.26 7.33
CA PRO A 32 11.06 5.32 8.03
C PRO A 32 10.35 4.51 9.12
N GLN A 33 9.40 5.12 9.85
CA GLN A 33 8.60 4.43 10.85
C GLN A 33 7.65 3.41 10.21
N GLY A 34 6.96 3.80 9.13
CA GLY A 34 6.10 2.89 8.36
C GLY A 34 6.86 1.70 7.77
N GLN A 35 8.12 1.89 7.38
CA GLN A 35 9.00 0.80 6.91
C GLN A 35 9.32 -0.20 8.02
N GLN A 36 9.65 0.29 9.22
CA GLN A 36 9.91 -0.56 10.38
C GLN A 36 8.66 -1.35 10.78
N ILE A 37 7.50 -0.68 10.80
CA ILE A 37 6.22 -1.33 11.09
C ILE A 37 5.91 -2.40 10.04
N LEU A 38 6.05 -2.08 8.74
CA LEU A 38 5.86 -3.08 7.70
C LEU A 38 6.78 -4.29 7.89
N HIS A 39 8.05 -4.06 8.23
CA HIS A 39 9.01 -5.13 8.52
C HIS A 39 8.54 -6.00 9.69
N SER A 40 8.01 -5.41 10.76
CA SER A 40 7.44 -6.19 11.87
C SER A 40 6.18 -6.97 11.47
N LEU A 41 5.31 -6.40 10.63
CA LEU A 41 4.04 -7.05 10.23
C LEU A 41 4.24 -8.25 9.28
N ILE A 42 5.29 -8.21 8.45
CA ILE A 42 5.61 -9.31 7.53
C ILE A 42 6.28 -10.50 8.22
N GLU A 43 6.76 -10.33 9.46
CA GLU A 43 7.32 -11.44 10.23
C GLU A 43 6.23 -12.50 10.49
N PRO A 44 6.50 -13.79 10.23
CA PRO A 44 5.53 -14.86 10.45
C PRO A 44 5.06 -14.99 11.90
N SER A 45 5.91 -14.58 12.85
CA SER A 45 5.64 -14.60 14.29
C SER A 45 4.86 -13.39 14.80
N PHE A 46 4.48 -12.47 13.91
CA PHE A 46 3.76 -11.27 14.31
C PHE A 46 2.38 -11.61 14.89
N ASP A 47 2.12 -11.08 16.09
CA ASP A 47 0.84 -11.21 16.77
C ASP A 47 -0.15 -10.14 16.27
N SER A 48 -1.23 -10.57 15.63
CA SER A 48 -2.31 -9.71 15.13
C SER A 48 -2.92 -8.79 16.20
N ALA A 49 -2.88 -9.16 17.48
CA ALA A 49 -3.37 -8.30 18.57
C ALA A 49 -2.56 -7.00 18.73
N GLN A 50 -1.33 -6.96 18.20
CA GLN A 50 -0.46 -5.78 18.25
C GLN A 50 -0.67 -4.83 17.07
N LEU A 51 -1.54 -5.16 16.12
CA LEU A 51 -1.76 -4.35 14.91
C LEU A 51 -2.34 -2.98 15.25
N ASP A 52 -3.47 -2.95 15.97
CA ASP A 52 -4.18 -1.73 16.35
C ASP A 52 -3.31 -0.69 17.09
N PRO A 53 -2.52 -1.05 18.14
CA PRO A 53 -1.66 -0.08 18.80
C PRO A 53 -0.53 0.42 17.90
N LEU A 54 0.04 -0.43 17.03
CA LEU A 54 1.08 -0.01 16.08
C LEU A 54 0.53 0.97 15.03
N LEU A 55 -0.65 0.69 14.47
CA LEU A 55 -1.32 1.58 13.54
C LEU A 55 -1.69 2.90 14.21
N SER A 56 -2.19 2.85 15.44
CA SER A 56 -2.49 4.05 16.22
C SER A 56 -1.25 4.91 16.40
N GLN A 57 -0.12 4.31 16.78
CA GLN A 57 1.15 5.04 16.92
C GLN A 57 1.67 5.62 15.59
N LEU A 58 1.53 4.88 14.49
CA LEU A 58 1.94 5.36 13.16
C LEU A 58 1.08 6.52 12.69
N PHE A 59 -0.22 6.47 12.93
CA PHE A 59 -1.18 7.45 12.42
C PHE A 59 -1.55 8.57 13.40
N GLU A 60 -1.13 8.49 14.66
CA GLU A 60 -1.30 9.56 15.67
C GLU A 60 -0.85 10.94 15.15
N PRO A 61 0.35 11.09 14.54
CA PRO A 61 0.82 12.38 14.05
C PRO A 61 -0.04 12.94 12.90
N TYR A 62 -0.77 12.06 12.20
CA TYR A 62 -1.54 12.43 11.03
C TYR A 62 -3.02 12.76 11.34
N LYS A 63 -3.46 12.59 12.59
CA LYS A 63 -4.77 13.11 13.05
C LYS A 63 -4.90 14.61 12.83
N VAL A 64 -3.79 15.33 12.89
CA VAL A 64 -3.71 16.79 12.68
C VAL A 64 -3.58 17.15 11.19
N ASN A 65 -3.07 16.24 10.34
CA ASN A 65 -2.81 16.51 8.93
C ASN A 65 -3.14 15.28 8.03
N PRO A 66 -4.40 15.15 7.56
CA PRO A 66 -4.95 13.90 7.03
C PRO A 66 -4.47 13.54 5.61
N THR A 67 -3.94 14.50 4.84
CA THR A 67 -3.50 14.25 3.45
C THR A 67 -2.31 13.31 3.38
N SER A 68 -1.32 13.48 4.27
CA SER A 68 -0.14 12.60 4.33
C SER A 68 -0.45 11.21 4.91
N SER A 69 -1.49 11.07 5.75
CA SER A 69 -1.95 9.76 6.28
C SER A 69 -2.35 8.80 5.15
N SER A 70 -3.10 9.33 4.18
CA SER A 70 -3.74 8.50 3.15
C SER A 70 -2.71 7.78 2.27
N SER A 71 -1.61 8.46 1.92
CA SER A 71 -0.53 7.89 1.11
C SER A 71 0.26 6.83 1.87
N GLU A 72 0.62 7.12 3.12
CA GLU A 72 1.37 6.20 3.99
C GLU A 72 0.58 4.90 4.22
N LEU A 73 -0.72 5.02 4.47
CA LEU A 73 -1.61 3.87 4.64
C LEU A 73 -1.71 3.02 3.37
N LEU A 74 -1.95 3.64 2.21
CA LEU A 74 -2.04 2.89 0.96
C LEU A 74 -0.73 2.18 0.64
N ALA A 75 0.41 2.79 0.97
CA ALA A 75 1.71 2.16 0.83
C ALA A 75 1.87 0.96 1.79
N LEU A 76 1.39 1.08 3.04
CA LEU A 76 1.39 -0.01 4.02
C LEU A 76 0.52 -1.18 3.57
N LEU A 77 -0.73 -0.92 3.16
CA LEU A 77 -1.67 -1.93 2.64
C LEU A 77 -1.12 -2.62 1.41
N LYS A 78 -0.50 -1.86 0.50
CA LYS A 78 0.15 -2.42 -0.68
C LYS A 78 1.34 -3.31 -0.31
N GLY A 79 2.10 -2.95 0.73
CA GLY A 79 3.19 -3.77 1.26
C GLY A 79 2.70 -5.09 1.82
N LEU A 80 1.68 -5.05 2.67
CA LEU A 80 1.05 -6.25 3.23
C LEU A 80 0.49 -7.16 2.13
N GLY A 81 -0.17 -6.59 1.12
CA GLY A 81 -0.65 -7.32 -0.05
C GLY A 81 0.46 -7.96 -0.87
N PHE A 82 1.57 -7.24 -1.11
CA PHE A 82 2.74 -7.79 -1.80
C PHE A 82 3.36 -8.98 -1.07
N HIS A 83 3.42 -8.90 0.26
CA HIS A 83 3.93 -9.96 1.14
C HIS A 83 2.89 -11.04 1.47
N LYS A 84 1.71 -11.03 0.82
CA LYS A 84 0.62 -12.00 1.01
C LYS A 84 0.05 -12.05 2.44
N ARG A 85 0.21 -10.98 3.22
CA ARG A 85 -0.37 -10.78 4.56
C ARG A 85 -1.74 -10.10 4.44
N PHE A 86 -2.65 -10.74 3.70
CA PHE A 86 -3.96 -10.17 3.37
C PHE A 86 -4.88 -10.03 4.59
N ASP A 87 -4.74 -10.92 5.55
CA ASP A 87 -5.40 -10.88 6.86
C ASP A 87 -5.07 -9.58 7.61
N LEU A 88 -3.79 -9.23 7.70
CA LEU A 88 -3.34 -7.98 8.33
C LEU A 88 -3.73 -6.77 7.49
N ALA A 89 -3.69 -6.87 6.15
CA ALA A 89 -4.11 -5.78 5.28
C ALA A 89 -5.60 -5.44 5.47
N LEU A 90 -6.46 -6.46 5.55
CA LEU A 90 -7.89 -6.27 5.81
C LEU A 90 -8.13 -5.73 7.22
N SER A 91 -7.43 -6.24 8.23
CA SER A 91 -7.53 -5.77 9.61
C SER A 91 -7.09 -4.30 9.75
N ALA A 92 -6.01 -3.91 9.07
CA ALA A 92 -5.54 -2.53 9.05
C ALA A 92 -6.53 -1.58 8.34
N PHE A 93 -7.18 -2.07 7.28
CA PHE A 93 -8.25 -1.33 6.61
C PHE A 93 -9.50 -1.18 7.49
N ASP A 94 -9.91 -2.24 8.18
CA ASP A 94 -11.03 -2.21 9.13
C ASP A 94 -10.76 -1.26 10.30
N TRP A 95 -9.55 -1.29 10.86
CA TRP A 95 -9.11 -0.34 11.88
C TRP A 95 -9.27 1.11 11.40
N LEU A 96 -8.87 1.41 10.16
CA LEU A 96 -9.05 2.75 9.59
C LEU A 96 -10.54 3.14 9.48
N MET A 97 -11.38 2.22 8.97
CA MET A 97 -12.80 2.50 8.79
C MET A 97 -13.46 2.86 10.13
N LYS A 98 -13.08 2.17 11.22
CA LYS A 98 -13.48 2.51 12.58
C LYS A 98 -13.02 3.89 13.06
N GLN A 99 -11.85 4.36 12.59
CA GLN A 99 -11.39 5.74 12.89
C GLN A 99 -12.19 6.80 12.12
N LYS A 100 -12.72 6.47 10.93
CA LYS A 100 -13.51 7.40 10.11
C LYS A 100 -14.96 7.56 10.59
N ASP A 101 -15.46 6.63 11.41
CA ASP A 101 -16.72 6.79 12.13
C ASP A 101 -16.63 7.83 13.28
N TYR A 102 -15.44 8.41 13.51
CA TYR A 102 -15.30 9.70 14.18
C TYR A 102 -15.42 10.85 13.17
N GLN A 103 -16.67 11.21 12.85
CA GLN A 103 -17.04 12.56 12.40
C GLN A 103 -17.36 13.42 13.61
#